data_AF-F6ZR86-F1
#
_entry.id   AF-F6ZR86-F1
#
_cell.length_a   1.000
_cell.length_b   1.000
_cell.length_c   1.000
_cell.angle_alpha   90.00
_cell.angle_beta   90.00
_cell.angle_gamma   90.00
#
_symmetry.space_group_name_H-M   'P 1'
#
loop_
_entity.id
_entity.type
_entity.pdbx_description
1 polymer ?
#
loop_
_entity_poly.entity_id
_entity_poly.type
_entity_poly.pdbx_seq_one_letter_code
_entity_poly.pdbx_strand_id
1 'polypeptide(L)'
;MSVLARAGAGPLSAAARAVVPWLWRGKYFSSGKEPAENSLVTPMLRHLMYKIKSTGPITVAEYMREVLTNPAKGYYVYRDMLGEKGDFITSPEISQIFGELLGIWFISEWMATGKSAAFQLVELGPGRGTLAGDILRVFSQLGSVLKNCDISIHLVEVSQKLSEIQALTLAEEKIPLERNAGSPAYMKGVTKSGIPISWYRDLQDVPKV
;
A
#
# COMPACT_ATOMS: atom_id res chain seq x y z
N MET A 1 2.39 38.47 -56.73
CA MET A 1 3.49 39.42 -56.96
C MET A 1 4.80 38.70 -56.70
N SER A 2 5.62 38.60 -57.73
CA SER A 2 6.95 37.99 -57.71
C SER A 2 7.93 38.91 -57.00
N VAL A 3 8.79 38.40 -56.11
CA VAL A 3 10.20 38.84 -56.04
C VAL A 3 11.08 37.62 -55.73
N LEU A 4 11.92 37.33 -56.72
CA LEU A 4 13.06 36.43 -56.68
C LEU A 4 14.28 37.24 -56.19
N ALA A 5 15.15 36.66 -55.36
CA ALA A 5 16.55 37.10 -55.27
C ALA A 5 17.46 35.90 -55.03
N ARG A 6 18.36 35.70 -56.01
CA ARG A 6 19.40 34.66 -56.09
C ARG A 6 20.74 35.18 -55.54
N ALA A 7 21.67 34.21 -55.42
CA ALA A 7 23.13 34.29 -55.36
C ALA A 7 23.72 34.48 -53.95
N GLY A 8 24.81 33.82 -53.55
CA GLY A 8 25.70 32.89 -54.24
C GLY A 8 27.09 32.92 -53.57
N ALA A 9 27.69 31.73 -53.41
CA ALA A 9 29.11 31.38 -53.29
C ALA A 9 29.98 31.90 -52.11
N GLY A 10 30.58 30.95 -51.38
CA GLY A 10 31.80 31.10 -50.58
C GLY A 10 32.11 29.83 -49.76
N PRO A 11 33.31 29.23 -49.82
CA PRO A 11 33.57 27.87 -49.37
C PRO A 11 33.86 27.80 -47.87
N LEU A 12 33.30 26.79 -47.18
CA LEU A 12 33.67 26.46 -45.80
C LEU A 12 34.68 25.32 -45.78
N SER A 13 35.90 25.71 -45.40
CA SER A 13 37.02 24.88 -44.98
C SER A 13 36.64 23.98 -43.80
N ALA A 14 37.23 22.78 -43.80
CA ALA A 14 37.07 21.76 -42.78
C ALA A 14 37.58 22.18 -41.39
N ALA A 15 36.80 21.88 -40.35
CA ALA A 15 37.30 21.50 -39.03
C ALA A 15 36.18 20.78 -38.26
N ALA A 16 36.35 19.47 -38.06
CA ALA A 16 35.51 18.66 -37.21
C ALA A 16 35.73 19.00 -35.73
N ARG A 17 34.64 19.11 -34.96
CA ARG A 17 34.51 18.58 -33.58
C ARG A 17 33.09 18.84 -33.05
N ALA A 18 32.31 17.76 -32.97
CA ALA A 18 30.99 17.75 -32.37
C ALA A 18 31.09 17.98 -30.85
N VAL A 19 30.26 18.89 -30.33
CA VAL A 19 30.04 19.10 -28.90
C VAL A 19 28.66 18.54 -28.58
N VAL A 20 28.60 17.50 -27.74
CA VAL A 20 27.36 17.01 -27.12
C VAL A 20 27.48 17.21 -25.61
N PRO A 21 26.75 18.14 -25.00
CA PRO A 21 26.73 18.27 -23.55
C PRO A 21 25.82 17.19 -22.94
N TRP A 22 26.45 16.22 -22.28
CA TRP A 22 25.81 15.29 -21.36
C TRP A 22 25.59 15.93 -19.98
N LEU A 23 24.65 15.35 -19.24
CA LEU A 23 24.41 15.45 -17.79
C LEU A 23 23.32 16.41 -17.32
N TRP A 24 22.09 15.93 -17.48
CA TRP A 24 21.05 16.03 -16.45
C TRP A 24 21.60 15.56 -15.09
N ARG A 25 21.68 16.49 -14.11
CA ARG A 25 21.96 16.19 -12.72
C ARG A 25 20.65 16.27 -11.93
N GLY A 26 19.99 15.13 -11.75
CA GLY A 26 18.85 15.00 -10.83
C GLY A 26 19.34 15.11 -9.38
N LYS A 27 18.82 16.09 -8.64
CA LYS A 27 19.04 16.22 -7.19
C LYS A 27 18.23 15.14 -6.47
N TYR A 28 18.91 14.18 -5.85
CA TYR A 28 18.31 13.28 -4.86
C TYR A 28 18.08 14.07 -3.57
N PHE A 29 16.82 14.22 -3.16
CA PHE A 29 16.47 14.72 -1.83
C PHE A 29 16.61 13.57 -0.82
N SER A 30 17.49 13.73 0.16
CA SER A 30 17.60 12.87 1.35
C SER A 30 17.49 13.78 2.57
N SER A 31 16.36 13.72 3.27
CA SER A 31 16.18 14.37 4.56
C SER A 31 16.38 13.33 5.66
N GLY A 32 17.46 13.48 6.42
CA GLY A 32 17.78 12.66 7.59
C GLY A 32 19.20 12.94 8.06
N LYS A 33 19.34 13.71 9.15
CA LYS A 33 20.63 13.92 9.82
C LYS A 33 20.91 12.73 10.73
N GLU A 34 21.66 11.75 10.24
CA GLU A 34 22.48 10.84 11.05
C GLU A 34 23.89 10.80 10.45
N PRO A 35 24.96 10.68 11.25
CA PRO A 35 26.32 10.64 10.72
C PRO A 35 26.48 9.34 9.93
N ALA A 36 26.55 9.46 8.60
CA ALA A 36 26.68 8.35 7.69
C ALA A 36 28.01 7.61 7.92
N GLU A 37 27.95 6.47 8.61
CA GLU A 37 29.03 5.50 8.60
C GLU A 37 29.14 4.93 7.18
N ASN A 38 30.28 5.20 6.55
CA ASN A 38 30.51 5.18 5.10
C ASN A 38 30.67 3.76 4.54
N SER A 39 29.68 2.88 4.73
CA SER A 39 29.59 1.61 4.00
C SER A 39 28.62 1.78 2.83
N LEU A 40 29.18 1.86 1.61
CA LEU A 40 28.41 1.85 0.34
C LEU A 40 27.49 0.62 0.19
N VAL A 41 27.69 -0.41 1.02
CA VAL A 41 26.88 -1.64 1.01
C VAL A 41 25.85 -1.60 2.12
N THR A 42 24.58 -1.43 1.75
CA THR A 42 23.47 -1.60 2.68
C THR A 42 23.25 -3.09 3.01
N PRO A 43 22.67 -3.40 4.18
CA PRO A 43 22.37 -4.80 4.51
C PRO A 43 21.38 -5.47 3.55
N MET A 44 20.43 -4.72 2.96
CA MET A 44 19.55 -5.22 1.90
C MET A 44 20.32 -5.54 0.62
N LEU A 45 21.24 -4.66 0.21
CA LEU A 45 22.10 -4.92 -0.95
C LEU A 45 22.95 -6.18 -0.73
N ARG A 46 23.52 -6.34 0.47
CA ARG A 46 24.28 -7.54 0.85
C ARG A 46 23.42 -8.81 0.74
N HIS A 47 22.20 -8.78 1.26
CA HIS A 47 21.24 -9.89 1.17
C HIS A 47 20.95 -10.29 -0.28
N LEU A 48 20.62 -9.32 -1.14
CA LEU A 48 20.34 -9.55 -2.55
C LEU A 48 21.57 -10.11 -3.29
N MET A 49 22.76 -9.57 -3.02
CA MET A 49 24.00 -10.07 -3.61
C MET A 49 24.26 -11.53 -3.23
N TYR A 50 24.06 -11.90 -1.97
CA TYR A 50 24.21 -13.29 -1.54
C TYR A 50 23.18 -14.20 -2.21
N LYS A 51 21.92 -13.78 -2.26
CA LYS A 51 20.85 -14.53 -2.91
C LYS A 51 21.18 -14.82 -4.37
N ILE A 52 21.50 -13.78 -5.15
CA ILE A 52 21.85 -13.92 -6.59
C ILE A 52 23.08 -14.81 -6.79
N LYS A 53 24.10 -14.69 -5.94
CA LYS A 53 25.28 -15.57 -6.01
C LYS A 53 24.95 -17.03 -5.71
N SER A 54 23.98 -17.28 -4.83
CA SER A 54 23.61 -18.63 -4.40
C SER A 54 22.58 -19.33 -5.30
N THR A 55 21.61 -18.59 -5.85
CA THR A 55 20.49 -19.16 -6.62
C THR A 55 20.55 -18.81 -8.11
N GLY A 56 21.54 -18.02 -8.53
CA GLY A 56 21.58 -17.41 -9.86
C GLY A 56 20.73 -16.14 -9.95
N PRO A 57 20.60 -15.56 -11.17
CA PRO A 57 19.81 -14.35 -11.40
C PRO A 57 18.38 -14.49 -10.87
N ILE A 58 17.91 -13.47 -10.17
CA ILE A 58 16.53 -13.41 -9.68
C ILE A 58 15.67 -12.61 -10.66
N THR A 59 14.37 -12.92 -10.69
CA THR A 59 13.41 -12.12 -11.46
C THR A 59 13.16 -10.76 -10.82
N VAL A 60 12.63 -9.81 -11.59
CA VAL A 60 12.18 -8.51 -11.05
C VAL A 60 11.12 -8.70 -9.96
N ALA A 61 10.20 -9.65 -10.14
CA ALA A 61 9.17 -9.95 -9.15
C ALA A 61 9.78 -10.41 -7.82
N GLU A 62 10.79 -11.27 -7.88
CA GLU A 62 11.49 -11.72 -6.68
C GLU A 62 12.32 -10.62 -6.02
N TYR A 63 12.98 -9.78 -6.81
CA TYR A 63 13.64 -8.57 -6.30
C TYR A 63 12.65 -7.67 -5.56
N MET A 64 11.50 -7.36 -6.18
CA MET A 64 10.47 -6.51 -5.58
C MET A 64 9.94 -7.10 -4.28
N ARG A 65 9.68 -8.40 -4.24
CA ARG A 65 9.27 -9.10 -3.01
C ARG A 65 10.31 -8.94 -1.89
N GLU A 66 11.60 -9.13 -2.19
CA GLU A 66 12.66 -8.99 -1.18
C GLU A 66 12.78 -7.55 -0.66
N VAL A 67 12.84 -6.55 -1.55
CA VAL A 67 13.02 -5.17 -1.10
C VAL A 67 11.79 -4.60 -0.39
N LEU A 68 10.60 -5.10 -0.71
CA LEU A 68 9.34 -4.60 -0.15
C LEU A 68 8.91 -5.32 1.13
N THR A 69 8.95 -6.66 1.17
CA THR A 69 8.29 -7.45 2.24
C THR A 69 9.24 -8.34 3.04
N ASN A 70 10.55 -8.25 2.84
CA ASN A 70 11.51 -9.02 3.64
C ASN A 70 11.31 -8.73 5.15
N PRO A 71 11.13 -9.75 6.01
CA PRO A 71 10.83 -9.53 7.42
C PRO A 71 11.89 -8.75 8.20
N ALA A 72 13.14 -8.78 7.76
CA ALA A 72 14.22 -8.09 8.46
C ALA A 72 14.32 -6.61 8.04
N LYS A 73 14.23 -6.32 6.74
CA LYS A 73 14.57 -4.99 6.18
C LYS A 73 13.71 -4.55 4.98
N GLY A 74 12.62 -5.26 4.72
CA GLY A 74 11.67 -4.88 3.69
C GLY A 74 11.11 -3.49 3.98
N TYR A 75 10.92 -2.71 2.91
CA TYR A 75 10.39 -1.36 2.97
C TYR A 75 9.10 -1.29 3.81
N TYR A 76 8.16 -2.22 3.59
CA TYR A 76 6.88 -2.22 4.29
C TYR A 76 6.90 -2.74 5.73
N VAL A 77 8.02 -3.28 6.18
CA VAL A 77 8.16 -3.89 7.52
C VAL A 77 8.94 -2.99 8.47
N TYR A 78 10.00 -2.35 7.96
CA TYR A 78 11.01 -1.71 8.81
C TYR A 78 10.64 -0.30 9.30
N ARG A 79 9.84 0.47 8.57
CA ARG A 79 9.51 1.88 8.91
C ARG A 79 8.00 2.13 8.98
N ASP A 80 7.60 3.08 9.84
CA ASP A 80 6.27 3.68 9.77
C ASP A 80 6.31 4.72 8.64
N MET A 81 5.67 4.38 7.52
CA MET A 81 5.86 4.99 6.20
C MET A 81 4.55 5.55 5.62
N LEU A 82 3.42 5.32 6.30
CA LEU A 82 2.09 5.76 5.87
C LEU A 82 1.68 7.04 6.61
N GLY A 83 1.08 7.97 5.87
CA GLY A 83 0.51 9.20 6.41
C GLY A 83 1.43 10.42 6.25
N GLU A 84 1.03 11.55 6.82
CA GLU A 84 1.71 12.86 6.64
C GLU A 84 3.21 12.83 6.99
N LYS A 85 3.60 12.00 7.98
CA LYS A 85 4.99 11.84 8.44
C LYS A 85 5.74 10.72 7.73
N GLY A 86 5.06 9.97 6.86
CA GLY A 86 5.61 8.88 6.08
C GLY A 86 6.21 9.35 4.76
N ASP A 87 6.53 8.38 3.89
CA ASP A 87 7.09 8.68 2.56
C ASP A 87 6.01 9.06 1.54
N PHE A 88 4.76 8.65 1.80
CA PHE A 88 3.59 9.00 0.99
C PHE A 88 2.32 9.04 1.84
N ILE A 89 1.38 9.87 1.41
CA ILE A 89 0.04 9.99 1.98
C ILE A 89 -0.99 9.36 1.03
N THR A 90 -2.01 8.70 1.57
CA THR A 90 -3.06 8.02 0.81
C THR A 90 -4.41 8.72 0.97
N SER A 91 -5.35 8.51 0.05
CA SER A 91 -6.66 9.18 0.07
C SER A 91 -7.44 9.05 1.39
N PRO A 92 -7.48 7.88 2.08
CA PRO A 92 -8.12 7.76 3.40
C PRO A 92 -7.47 8.65 4.47
N GLU A 93 -6.18 8.95 4.35
CA GLU A 93 -5.44 9.78 5.30
C GLU A 93 -5.60 11.29 5.01
N ILE A 94 -6.02 11.66 3.79
CA ILE A 94 -6.25 13.06 3.40
C ILE A 94 -7.66 13.51 3.83
N SER A 95 -8.67 12.67 3.62
CA SER A 95 -10.05 13.05 3.89
C SER A 95 -10.93 11.87 4.24
N GLN A 96 -11.58 11.97 5.40
CA GLN A 96 -12.64 11.06 5.86
C GLN A 96 -13.78 10.90 4.84
N ILE A 97 -14.08 11.95 4.06
CA ILE A 97 -15.15 11.91 3.03
C ILE A 97 -14.89 10.78 2.02
N PHE A 98 -13.63 10.47 1.72
CA PHE A 98 -13.30 9.38 0.82
C PHE A 98 -13.84 8.03 1.33
N GLY A 99 -13.61 7.73 2.62
CA GLY A 99 -14.11 6.50 3.23
C GLY A 99 -15.62 6.50 3.42
N GLU A 100 -16.21 7.64 3.76
CA GLU A 100 -17.67 7.75 3.92
C GLU A 100 -18.41 7.50 2.61
N LEU A 101 -17.92 8.06 1.49
CA LEU A 101 -18.50 7.84 0.17
C LEU A 101 -18.44 6.36 -0.24
N LEU A 102 -17.32 5.69 0.05
CA LEU A 102 -17.21 4.24 -0.18
C LEU A 102 -18.17 3.45 0.72
N GLY A 103 -18.34 3.84 1.98
CA GLY A 103 -19.31 3.22 2.89
C GLY A 103 -20.75 3.33 2.37
N ILE A 104 -21.15 4.51 1.87
CA ILE A 104 -22.46 4.72 1.24
C ILE A 104 -22.58 3.86 -0.03
N TRP A 105 -21.53 3.83 -0.85
CA TRP A 105 -21.51 3.01 -2.06
C TRP A 105 -21.71 1.53 -1.76
N PHE A 106 -21.02 0.96 -0.76
CA PHE A 106 -21.23 -0.44 -0.35
C PHE A 106 -22.67 -0.75 0.04
N ILE A 107 -23.32 0.15 0.80
CA ILE A 107 -24.72 -0.02 1.19
C ILE A 107 -25.63 0.06 -0.04
N SER A 108 -25.37 1.01 -0.95
CA SER A 108 -26.13 1.17 -2.19
C SER A 108 -26.06 -0.10 -3.05
N GLU A 109 -24.87 -0.66 -3.25
CA GLU A 109 -24.68 -1.90 -4.01
C GLU A 109 -25.33 -3.11 -3.33
N TRP A 110 -25.19 -3.23 -2.01
CA TRP A 110 -25.87 -4.28 -1.24
C TRP A 110 -27.40 -4.19 -1.38
N MET A 111 -27.97 -2.98 -1.39
CA MET A 111 -29.40 -2.78 -1.66
C MET A 111 -29.78 -3.12 -3.10
N ALA A 112 -28.97 -2.71 -4.08
CA ALA A 112 -29.22 -2.97 -5.50
C ALA A 112 -29.15 -4.46 -5.87
N THR A 113 -28.32 -5.22 -5.15
CA THR A 113 -28.17 -6.68 -5.30
C THR A 113 -29.23 -7.49 -4.54
N GLY A 114 -30.26 -6.84 -3.99
CA GLY A 114 -31.40 -7.51 -3.38
C GLY A 114 -31.27 -7.75 -1.87
N LYS A 115 -30.34 -7.08 -1.19
CA LYS A 115 -30.15 -7.15 0.27
C LYS A 115 -29.85 -8.58 0.74
N SER A 116 -28.75 -9.14 0.24
CA SER A 116 -28.25 -10.44 0.70
C SER A 116 -28.22 -10.51 2.24
N ALA A 117 -28.59 -11.67 2.79
CA ALA A 117 -28.59 -11.90 4.23
C ALA A 117 -27.20 -11.79 4.87
N ALA A 118 -26.14 -11.98 4.08
CA ALA A 118 -24.76 -11.84 4.52
C ALA A 118 -23.96 -10.91 3.58
N PHE A 119 -23.05 -10.14 4.16
CA PHE A 119 -22.17 -9.19 3.46
C PHE A 119 -20.75 -9.23 4.05
N GLN A 120 -19.77 -9.57 3.22
CA GLN A 120 -18.35 -9.54 3.62
C GLN A 120 -17.68 -8.28 3.06
N LEU A 121 -17.09 -7.46 3.93
CA LEU A 121 -16.19 -6.40 3.51
C LEU A 121 -14.75 -6.92 3.57
N VAL A 122 -14.12 -7.09 2.40
CA VAL A 122 -12.74 -7.57 2.28
C VAL A 122 -11.82 -6.43 1.85
N GLU A 123 -10.81 -6.10 2.66
CA GLU A 123 -9.83 -5.06 2.33
C GLU A 123 -8.41 -5.66 2.23
N LEU A 124 -7.75 -5.41 1.11
CA LEU A 124 -6.37 -5.86 0.85
C LEU A 124 -5.39 -4.74 1.20
N GLY A 125 -4.45 -5.00 2.11
CA GLY A 125 -3.49 -4.00 2.55
C GLY A 125 -4.14 -2.77 3.19
N PRO A 126 -4.91 -2.93 4.29
CA PRO A 126 -5.70 -1.85 4.90
C PRO A 126 -4.87 -0.74 5.57
N GLY A 127 -3.53 -0.84 5.53
CA GLY A 127 -2.63 0.16 6.09
C GLY A 127 -2.87 0.33 7.59
N ARG A 128 -3.33 1.51 8.00
CA ARG A 128 -3.62 1.84 9.42
C ARG A 128 -5.04 1.46 9.85
N GLY A 129 -5.87 0.99 8.92
CA GLY A 129 -7.30 0.71 9.13
C GLY A 129 -8.20 1.94 9.00
N THR A 130 -7.68 3.07 8.52
CA THR A 130 -8.43 4.34 8.42
C THR A 130 -9.65 4.20 7.51
N LEU A 131 -9.48 3.60 6.33
CA LEU A 131 -10.58 3.38 5.38
C LEU A 131 -11.69 2.50 5.95
N ALA A 132 -11.34 1.31 6.46
CA ALA A 132 -12.29 0.45 7.17
C ALA A 132 -12.98 1.18 8.32
N GLY A 133 -12.25 2.01 9.07
CA GLY A 133 -12.80 2.79 10.18
C GLY A 133 -13.88 3.77 9.74
N ASP A 134 -13.65 4.50 8.63
CA ASP A 134 -14.63 5.41 8.05
C ASP A 134 -15.87 4.67 7.54
N ILE A 135 -15.68 3.55 6.82
CA ILE A 135 -16.77 2.72 6.33
C ILE A 135 -17.63 2.18 7.48
N LEU A 136 -16.99 1.67 8.54
CA LEU A 136 -17.69 1.15 9.72
C LEU A 136 -18.49 2.23 10.46
N ARG A 137 -18.02 3.48 10.44
CA ARG A 137 -18.74 4.63 10.99
C ARG A 137 -20.05 4.87 10.24
N VAL A 138 -20.00 4.82 8.91
CA VAL A 138 -21.20 4.91 8.07
C VAL A 138 -22.15 3.74 8.32
N PHE A 139 -21.63 2.51 8.42
CA PHE A 139 -22.44 1.33 8.72
C PHE A 139 -23.14 1.45 10.07
N SER A 140 -22.46 1.99 11.08
CA SER A 140 -23.05 2.25 12.39
C SER A 140 -24.15 3.31 12.34
N GLN A 141 -23.98 4.38 11.56
CA GLN A 141 -25.00 5.42 11.39
C GLN A 141 -26.23 4.92 10.63
N LEU A 142 -26.03 3.99 9.68
CA LEU A 142 -27.07 3.38 8.86
C LEU A 142 -27.48 1.99 9.36
N GLY A 143 -27.24 1.69 10.64
CA GLY A 143 -27.52 0.37 11.24
C GLY A 143 -28.98 -0.07 11.12
N SER A 144 -29.94 0.86 11.00
CA SER A 144 -31.35 0.53 10.74
C SER A 144 -31.57 -0.10 9.36
N VAL A 145 -30.79 0.30 8.35
CA VAL A 145 -30.82 -0.25 6.99
C VAL A 145 -30.17 -1.64 6.96
N LEU A 146 -29.15 -1.84 7.79
CA LEU A 146 -28.32 -3.05 7.85
C LEU A 146 -28.77 -4.07 8.90
N LYS A 147 -29.87 -3.83 9.63
CA LYS A 147 -30.29 -4.58 10.82
C LYS A 147 -30.39 -6.10 10.62
N ASN A 148 -30.78 -6.55 9.42
CA ASN A 148 -30.97 -7.97 9.11
C ASN A 148 -29.86 -8.52 8.19
N CYS A 149 -28.72 -7.83 8.11
CA CYS A 149 -27.57 -8.22 7.32
C CYS A 149 -26.46 -8.68 8.26
N ASP A 150 -26.02 -9.93 8.11
CA ASP A 150 -24.85 -10.44 8.79
C ASP A 150 -23.59 -9.89 8.10
N ILE A 151 -22.99 -8.88 8.72
CA ILE A 151 -21.79 -8.21 8.21
C ILE A 151 -20.55 -8.82 8.87
N SER A 152 -19.51 -9.09 8.08
CA SER A 152 -18.19 -9.44 8.59
C SER A 152 -17.07 -8.71 7.85
N ILE A 153 -16.01 -8.38 8.58
CA ILE A 153 -14.84 -7.66 8.05
C ILE A 153 -13.65 -8.61 7.93
N HIS A 154 -13.00 -8.60 6.77
CA HIS A 154 -11.88 -9.47 6.45
C HIS A 154 -10.71 -8.62 5.94
N LEU A 155 -9.63 -8.58 6.71
CA LEU A 155 -8.45 -7.78 6.40
C LEU A 155 -7.32 -8.69 5.93
N VAL A 156 -6.81 -8.49 4.71
CA VAL A 156 -5.65 -9.24 4.19
C VAL A 156 -4.40 -8.40 4.38
N GLU A 157 -3.57 -8.79 5.36
CA GLU A 157 -2.39 -8.05 5.79
C GLU A 157 -1.25 -9.03 6.13
N VAL A 158 -0.06 -8.75 5.62
CA VAL A 158 1.13 -9.58 5.86
C VAL A 158 1.95 -9.07 7.04
N SER A 159 1.86 -7.78 7.33
CA SER A 159 2.62 -7.08 8.37
C SER A 159 1.94 -7.18 9.73
N GLN A 160 2.57 -7.93 10.64
CA GLN A 160 2.10 -8.09 12.03
C GLN A 160 1.93 -6.74 12.74
N LYS A 161 2.87 -5.81 12.52
CA LYS A 161 2.83 -4.46 13.11
C LYS A 161 1.60 -3.68 12.66
N LEU A 162 1.28 -3.72 11.36
CA LEU A 162 0.11 -3.02 10.83
C LEU A 162 -1.19 -3.66 11.34
N SER A 163 -1.25 -4.99 11.44
CA SER A 163 -2.41 -5.67 12.03
C SER A 163 -2.68 -5.25 13.47
N GLU A 164 -1.64 -5.09 14.28
CA GLU A 164 -1.77 -4.60 15.65
C GLU A 164 -2.29 -3.15 15.70
N ILE A 165 -1.79 -2.28 14.81
CA ILE A 165 -2.31 -0.90 14.66
C ILE A 165 -3.78 -0.93 14.26
N GLN A 166 -4.15 -1.75 13.26
CA GLN A 166 -5.53 -1.88 12.79
C GLN A 166 -6.46 -2.38 13.89
N ALA A 167 -6.03 -3.34 14.71
CA ALA A 167 -6.80 -3.83 15.84
C ALA A 167 -7.08 -2.71 16.86
N LEU A 168 -6.10 -1.86 17.17
CA LEU A 168 -6.30 -0.68 18.03
C LEU A 168 -7.23 0.35 17.40
N THR A 169 -7.12 0.55 16.08
CA THR A 169 -7.97 1.48 15.32
C THR A 169 -9.43 1.02 15.30
N LEU A 170 -9.67 -0.28 15.06
CA LEU A 170 -10.98 -0.83 14.66
C LEU A 170 -11.70 -1.60 15.77
N ALA A 171 -10.98 -2.23 16.70
CA ALA A 171 -11.52 -3.08 17.76
C ALA A 171 -11.35 -2.42 19.15
N GLU A 172 -12.02 -2.99 20.16
CA GLU A 172 -11.85 -2.58 21.57
C GLU A 172 -10.63 -3.26 22.21
N GLU A 173 -9.91 -2.53 23.07
CA GLU A 173 -8.60 -2.90 23.67
C GLU A 173 -8.53 -4.26 24.41
N LYS A 174 -9.67 -4.87 24.75
CA LYS A 174 -9.74 -5.98 25.73
C LYS A 174 -10.04 -7.36 25.16
N ILE A 175 -10.11 -7.54 23.85
CA ILE A 175 -10.34 -8.87 23.29
C ILE A 175 -8.98 -9.55 23.07
N PRO A 176 -8.74 -10.76 23.63
CA PRO A 176 -7.55 -11.52 23.32
C PRO A 176 -7.55 -11.78 21.81
N LEU A 177 -6.55 -11.24 21.11
CA LEU A 177 -6.32 -11.60 19.72
C LEU A 177 -6.10 -13.12 19.68
N GLU A 178 -7.13 -13.87 19.27
CA GLU A 178 -7.04 -15.32 19.16
C GLU A 178 -6.05 -15.66 18.06
N ARG A 179 -4.82 -15.98 18.46
CA ARG A 179 -3.77 -16.47 17.58
C ARG A 179 -3.87 -17.99 17.54
N ASN A 180 -4.76 -18.50 16.69
CA ASN A 180 -4.93 -19.94 16.53
C ASN A 180 -4.09 -20.43 15.35
N ALA A 181 -3.07 -21.23 15.63
CA ALA A 181 -2.17 -21.79 14.61
C ALA A 181 -2.86 -22.71 13.59
N GLY A 182 -4.08 -23.21 13.89
CA GLY A 182 -4.87 -24.05 12.99
C GLY A 182 -5.96 -23.31 12.19
N SER A 183 -6.13 -22.00 12.40
CA SER A 183 -7.13 -21.19 11.68
C SER A 183 -6.48 -20.46 10.50
N PRO A 184 -7.13 -20.40 9.31
CA PRO A 184 -6.65 -19.58 8.19
C PRO A 184 -6.52 -18.09 8.55
N ALA A 185 -7.46 -17.59 9.37
CA ALA A 185 -7.31 -16.29 10.01
C ALA A 185 -6.33 -16.40 11.19
N TYR A 186 -5.23 -15.64 11.14
CA TYR A 186 -4.22 -15.62 12.21
C TYR A 186 -4.58 -14.68 13.36
N MET A 187 -5.61 -13.86 13.18
CA MET A 187 -6.13 -12.94 14.19
C MET A 187 -7.63 -12.73 13.98
N LYS A 188 -8.38 -12.64 15.08
CA LYS A 188 -9.83 -12.37 15.08
C LYS A 188 -10.18 -11.42 16.22
N GLY A 189 -11.29 -10.70 16.06
CA GLY A 189 -11.83 -9.80 17.07
C GLY A 189 -13.23 -9.30 16.71
N VAL A 190 -13.67 -8.27 17.40
CA VAL A 190 -14.94 -7.58 17.16
C VAL A 190 -14.65 -6.08 17.11
N THR A 191 -15.23 -5.39 16.13
CA THR A 191 -15.07 -3.95 15.96
C THR A 191 -15.77 -3.19 17.09
N LYS A 192 -15.47 -1.89 17.23
CA LYS A 192 -16.18 -0.97 18.13
C LYS A 192 -17.70 -0.90 17.89
N SER A 193 -18.17 -1.29 16.71
CA SER A 193 -19.58 -1.36 16.34
C SER A 193 -20.21 -2.75 16.51
N GLY A 194 -19.48 -3.71 17.09
CA GLY A 194 -19.97 -5.07 17.32
C GLY A 194 -19.86 -6.01 16.10
N ILE A 195 -19.17 -5.61 15.03
CA ILE A 195 -19.05 -6.40 13.81
C ILE A 195 -17.85 -7.36 13.91
N PRO A 196 -17.98 -8.65 13.58
CA PRO A 196 -16.85 -9.58 13.54
C PRO A 196 -15.76 -9.11 12.56
N ILE A 197 -14.50 -9.18 12.98
CA ILE A 197 -13.34 -8.82 12.16
C ILE A 197 -12.26 -9.91 12.22
N SER A 198 -11.67 -10.26 11.09
CA SER A 198 -10.64 -11.30 10.96
C SER A 198 -9.50 -10.85 10.04
N TRP A 199 -8.28 -11.27 10.35
CA TRP A 199 -7.09 -10.99 9.54
C TRP A 199 -6.48 -12.24 8.94
N TYR A 200 -6.04 -12.12 7.69
CA TYR A 200 -5.53 -13.19 6.83
C TYR A 200 -4.23 -12.76 6.16
N ARG A 201 -3.36 -13.73 5.86
CA ARG A 201 -2.11 -13.43 5.11
C ARG A 201 -2.32 -13.49 3.60
N ASP A 202 -3.24 -14.34 3.16
CA ASP A 202 -3.59 -14.52 1.75
C ASP A 202 -5.09 -14.30 1.54
N LEU A 203 -5.46 -13.79 0.37
CA LEU A 203 -6.86 -13.62 -0.01
C LEU A 203 -7.58 -14.97 -0.13
N GLN A 204 -6.88 -16.04 -0.48
CA GLN A 204 -7.45 -17.38 -0.61
C GLN A 204 -7.93 -17.97 0.73
N ASP A 205 -7.42 -17.45 1.84
CA ASP A 205 -7.80 -17.88 3.19
C ASP A 205 -9.12 -17.24 3.66
N VAL A 206 -9.61 -16.22 2.94
CA VAL A 206 -10.88 -15.55 3.24
C VAL A 206 -12.04 -16.49 2.89
N PRO A 207 -13.02 -16.70 3.81
CA PRO A 207 -14.17 -17.56 3.56
C PRO A 207 -14.98 -17.13 2.33
N LYS A 208 -15.34 -18.09 1.47
CA LYS A 208 -16.22 -17.83 0.33
C LYS A 208 -17.67 -17.67 0.80
N VAL A 209 -18.38 -16.70 0.23
CA VAL A 209 -19.83 -16.45 0.43
C VAL A 209 -20.65 -17.31 -0.52
#